data_AF-A0A843RIV5-F1
#
_entry.id   AF-A0A843RIV5-F1
#
_cell.length_a   1.000
_cell.length_b   1.000
_cell.length_c   1.000
_cell.angle_alpha   90.00
_cell.angle_beta   90.00
_cell.angle_gamma   90.00
#
_symmetry.space_group_name_H-M   'P 1'
#
loop_
_entity.id
_entity.type
_entity.pdbx_description
1 polymer ?
#
loop_
_entity_poly.entity_id
_entity_poly.type
_entity_poly.pdbx_seq_one_letter_code
_entity_poly.pdbx_strand_id
1 'polypeptide(L)'
;MDSPGASPDAAWRQRLRSDFATALLHWTIVALFFVNLVTGLRIASDSPTASWSLGLSGILPQGNIYVVHIWSAWALGAACVGYVAFLLIAQLGPRVAIDGSRIRALSSHDRRTRWQAINVLVYWIAFLVVAAAVASGSLLYFNLAPLPQEALVTLHRVLAWSLVAYVVLHIAAQWAMAGWRGLLKILTPRIAYMAAAGSALVAAGGFAAALFAVDQATLQALELERTDVPPRLDGRADDAAWQAATMARVETHNGQNLPQGTIPVQVRGVHDGEFAYLLFEWQDTTRSQKHLPLQKTAEGWRVVQNDYARQDENQFYEDKFAVMLSRDSQLAALNSSHLGPQPLDGHPGGASGRGLHYTTDGSLVDVWHWKSVRTGPLEQIDDNHFGPPLTPPDDPATRYTAGYTQDPKTAGGFSTNWEKFEEAAVRPRWLPRSPELLQERLGAVDLDPAVGDAGLWWLPRGLVVEATPELDALFPVGTVMPSVIIEAPFEGDRGDVAAVAEWHDGWWRLEVKRRLDTASDYDVAIGDGTYLWVAVFDHTQTRHSFHLRPLQIQLR
;
A
#
# COMPACT_ATOMS: atom_id res chain seq x y z
N MET A 1 26.68 -1.02 70.22
CA MET A 1 26.74 -0.03 69.11
C MET A 1 25.76 -0.52 68.06
N ASP A 2 24.52 -0.07 68.18
CA ASP A 2 23.45 -0.42 67.26
C ASP A 2 23.68 0.28 65.92
N SER A 3 23.60 -0.48 64.82
CA SER A 3 23.63 0.09 63.47
C SER A 3 22.45 1.05 63.31
N PRO A 4 22.66 2.28 62.80
CA PRO A 4 21.56 3.21 62.60
C PRO A 4 20.63 2.65 61.51
N GLY A 5 19.41 2.27 61.92
CA GLY A 5 18.35 1.87 61.02
C GLY A 5 18.10 2.96 59.98
N ALA A 6 18.08 2.58 58.71
CA ALA A 6 17.82 3.50 57.61
C ALA A 6 16.56 4.33 57.87
N SER A 7 16.63 5.64 57.64
CA SER A 7 15.50 6.55 57.84
C SER A 7 14.27 6.07 57.05
N PRO A 8 13.03 6.35 57.52
CA PRO A 8 11.81 5.96 56.82
C PRO A 8 11.80 6.35 55.34
N ASP A 9 12.41 7.49 55.01
CA ASP A 9 12.61 7.97 53.63
C ASP A 9 13.60 7.14 52.82
N ALA A 10 14.71 6.67 53.41
CA ALA A 10 15.68 5.81 52.74
C ALA A 10 15.13 4.39 52.51
N ALA A 11 14.41 3.84 53.49
CA ALA A 11 13.70 2.56 53.36
C ALA A 11 12.54 2.63 52.34
N TRP A 12 11.88 3.80 52.25
CA TRP A 12 10.85 4.07 51.25
C TRP A 12 11.43 4.19 49.83
N ARG A 13 12.57 4.87 49.65
CA ARG A 13 13.26 5.01 48.34
C ARG A 13 13.76 3.67 47.79
N GLN A 14 14.06 2.70 48.65
CA GLN A 14 14.39 1.33 48.23
C GLN A 14 13.15 0.51 47.79
N ARG A 15 11.97 0.79 48.34
CA ARG A 15 10.71 0.07 48.02
C ARG A 15 10.09 0.47 46.67
N LEU A 16 10.58 1.53 46.03
CA LEU A 16 10.03 2.10 44.79
C LEU A 16 10.95 1.94 43.59
N ARG A 17 11.65 0.82 43.46
CA ARG A 17 12.52 0.58 42.30
C ARG A 17 12.06 -0.61 41.48
N SER A 18 11.88 -0.39 40.18
CA SER A 18 11.84 -1.48 39.18
C SER A 18 13.27 -1.96 38.90
N ASP A 19 13.43 -3.21 38.48
CA ASP A 19 14.72 -3.61 37.93
C ASP A 19 14.94 -2.96 36.56
N PHE A 20 16.19 -2.62 36.26
CA PHE A 20 16.58 -1.86 35.07
C PHE A 20 16.06 -2.51 33.77
N ALA A 21 16.17 -3.83 33.66
CA ALA A 21 15.71 -4.57 32.49
C ALA A 21 14.19 -4.45 32.28
N THR A 22 13.39 -4.61 33.34
CA THR A 22 11.94 -4.41 33.27
C THR A 22 11.58 -2.98 32.86
N ALA A 23 12.25 -1.97 33.43
CA ALA A 23 11.99 -0.57 33.10
C ALA A 23 12.32 -0.26 31.62
N LEU A 24 13.49 -0.71 31.15
CA LEU A 24 13.94 -0.50 29.78
C LEU A 24 13.01 -1.20 28.77
N LEU A 25 12.72 -2.48 28.96
CA LEU A 25 11.82 -3.24 28.08
C LEU A 25 10.41 -2.65 28.08
N HIS A 26 9.89 -2.23 29.25
CA HIS A 26 8.59 -1.59 29.34
C HIS A 26 8.53 -0.31 28.50
N TRP A 27 9.49 0.62 28.68
CA TRP A 27 9.49 1.87 27.91
C TRP A 27 9.77 1.66 26.42
N THR A 28 10.55 0.64 26.08
CA THR A 28 10.75 0.22 24.68
C THR A 28 9.41 -0.24 24.06
N ILE A 29 8.68 -1.12 24.75
CA ILE A 29 7.36 -1.60 24.32
C ILE A 29 6.37 -0.44 24.20
N VAL A 30 6.35 0.49 25.17
CA VAL A 30 5.46 1.68 25.13
C VAL A 30 5.77 2.54 23.91
N ALA A 31 7.05 2.83 23.65
CA ALA A 31 7.45 3.64 22.50
C ALA A 31 7.08 2.96 21.17
N LEU A 32 7.38 1.65 21.04
CA LEU A 32 7.05 0.87 19.84
C LEU A 32 5.54 0.76 19.62
N PHE A 33 4.76 0.55 20.67
CA PHE A 33 3.29 0.56 20.60
C PHE A 33 2.77 1.91 20.11
N PHE A 34 3.30 3.02 20.65
CA PHE A 34 2.90 4.36 20.21
C PHE A 34 3.19 4.58 18.72
N VAL A 35 4.40 4.23 18.26
CA VAL A 35 4.78 4.31 16.83
C VAL A 35 3.85 3.47 15.97
N ASN A 36 3.59 2.21 16.34
CA ASN A 36 2.65 1.33 15.63
C ASN A 36 1.24 1.93 15.57
N LEU A 37 0.75 2.50 16.67
CA LEU A 37 -0.57 3.10 16.72
C LEU A 37 -0.68 4.28 15.76
N VAL A 38 0.24 5.26 15.84
CA VAL A 38 0.15 6.46 15.00
C VAL A 38 0.38 6.16 13.51
N THR A 39 1.26 5.20 13.19
CA THR A 39 1.47 4.76 11.80
C THR A 39 0.30 3.95 11.27
N GLY A 40 -0.29 3.07 12.09
CA GLY A 40 -1.50 2.31 11.73
C GLY A 40 -2.72 3.22 11.51
N LEU A 41 -2.85 4.29 12.31
CA LEU A 41 -3.88 5.31 12.09
C LEU A 41 -3.67 6.09 10.78
N ARG A 42 -2.42 6.38 10.40
CA ARG A 42 -2.11 6.98 9.10
C ARG A 42 -2.50 6.05 7.96
N ILE A 43 -2.13 4.77 8.01
CA ILE A 43 -2.53 3.78 7.01
C ILE A 43 -4.06 3.71 6.91
N ALA A 44 -4.75 3.65 8.05
CA ALA A 44 -6.22 3.63 8.08
C ALA A 44 -6.87 4.93 7.58
N SER A 45 -6.16 6.06 7.57
CA SER A 45 -6.67 7.35 7.05
C SER A 45 -6.69 7.43 5.52
N ASP A 46 -5.92 6.58 4.82
CA ASP A 46 -5.96 6.51 3.35
C ASP A 46 -7.18 5.72 2.82
N SER A 47 -7.87 4.98 3.71
CA SER A 47 -9.06 4.22 3.32
C SER A 47 -10.17 5.14 2.78
N PRO A 48 -10.85 4.77 1.68
CA PRO A 48 -12.01 5.50 1.15
C PRO A 48 -13.15 5.64 2.17
N THR A 49 -13.27 4.68 3.10
CA THR A 49 -14.28 4.68 4.16
C THR A 49 -13.76 5.27 5.48
N ALA A 50 -12.59 5.91 5.45
CA ALA A 50 -12.04 6.60 6.61
C ALA A 50 -13.02 7.69 7.08
N SER A 51 -13.37 7.65 8.36
CA SER A 51 -14.24 8.64 9.00
C SER A 51 -13.41 9.55 9.91
N TRP A 52 -13.34 9.23 11.20
CA TRP A 52 -12.67 10.06 12.20
C TRP A 52 -11.14 10.10 12.04
N SER A 53 -10.51 9.06 11.46
CA SER A 53 -9.06 9.03 11.21
C SER A 53 -8.61 10.11 10.22
N LEU A 54 -9.47 10.52 9.29
CA LEU A 54 -9.22 11.63 8.38
C LEU A 54 -9.11 12.96 9.14
N GLY A 55 -9.90 13.14 10.20
CA GLY A 55 -9.83 14.31 11.07
C GLY A 55 -8.52 14.41 11.86
N LEU A 56 -7.79 13.30 12.01
CA LEU A 56 -6.46 13.26 12.64
C LEU A 56 -5.32 13.36 11.60
N SER A 57 -5.63 13.32 10.30
CA SER A 57 -4.62 13.29 9.24
C SER A 57 -3.63 14.46 9.29
N GLY A 58 -4.00 15.62 9.84
CA GLY A 58 -3.08 16.76 9.99
C GLY A 58 -1.99 16.58 11.06
N ILE A 59 -2.17 15.65 12.01
CA ILE A 59 -1.23 15.44 13.13
C ILE A 59 -0.56 14.06 13.12
N LEU A 60 -1.02 13.16 12.27
CA LEU A 60 -0.42 11.83 12.11
C LEU A 60 0.92 11.91 11.37
N PRO A 61 1.88 11.01 11.63
CA PRO A 61 3.14 10.98 10.90
C PRO A 61 2.90 10.77 9.40
N GLN A 62 3.83 11.26 8.58
CA GLN A 62 3.81 11.17 7.11
C GLN A 62 5.13 10.59 6.60
N GLY A 63 5.23 10.30 5.30
CA GLY A 63 6.43 9.71 4.70
C GLY A 63 6.32 8.20 4.55
N ASN A 64 7.43 7.48 4.74
CA ASN A 64 7.51 6.03 4.55
C ASN A 64 6.84 5.21 5.69
N ILE A 65 5.52 5.32 5.78
CA ILE A 65 4.74 4.89 6.95
C ILE A 65 4.58 3.38 7.03
N TYR A 66 4.42 2.69 5.90
CA TYR A 66 4.31 1.22 5.89
C TYR A 66 5.56 0.56 6.46
N VAL A 67 6.75 1.04 6.07
CA VAL A 67 8.03 0.53 6.56
C VAL A 67 8.15 0.77 8.06
N VAL A 68 7.92 2.00 8.52
CA VAL A 68 7.97 2.32 9.96
C VAL A 68 6.98 1.45 10.76
N HIS A 69 5.77 1.21 10.23
CA HIS A 69 4.78 0.34 10.86
C HIS A 69 5.30 -1.11 10.98
N ILE A 70 5.77 -1.70 9.88
CA ILE A 70 6.23 -3.11 9.86
C ILE A 70 7.46 -3.30 10.75
N TRP A 71 8.49 -2.45 10.62
CA TRP A 71 9.71 -2.56 11.43
C TRP A 71 9.42 -2.35 12.92
N SER A 72 8.58 -1.38 13.27
CA SER A 72 8.20 -1.16 14.66
C SER A 72 7.35 -2.32 15.20
N ALA A 73 6.52 -2.96 14.38
CA ALA A 73 5.77 -4.17 14.76
C ALA A 73 6.69 -5.36 15.02
N TRP A 74 7.68 -5.59 14.16
CA TRP A 74 8.68 -6.65 14.36
C TRP A 74 9.52 -6.41 15.60
N ALA A 75 9.98 -5.17 15.81
CA ALA A 75 10.69 -4.77 17.01
C ALA A 75 9.82 -4.93 18.28
N LEU A 76 8.52 -4.63 18.20
CA LEU A 76 7.58 -4.85 19.30
C LEU A 76 7.45 -6.34 19.64
N GLY A 77 7.28 -7.19 18.63
CA GLY A 77 7.29 -8.65 18.79
C GLY A 77 8.58 -9.15 19.44
N ALA A 78 9.74 -8.70 18.95
CA ALA A 78 11.05 -9.03 19.50
C ALA A 78 11.20 -8.57 20.96
N ALA A 79 10.76 -7.36 21.30
CA ALA A 79 10.78 -6.85 22.67
C ALA A 79 9.88 -7.67 23.61
N CYS A 80 8.71 -8.12 23.13
CA CYS A 80 7.84 -9.01 23.89
C CYS A 80 8.48 -10.39 24.12
N VAL A 81 9.10 -11.00 23.11
CA VAL A 81 9.84 -12.26 23.24
C VAL A 81 11.01 -12.09 24.22
N GLY A 82 11.76 -10.99 24.11
CA GLY A 82 12.83 -10.64 25.04
C GLY A 82 12.31 -10.51 26.48
N TYR A 83 11.15 -9.88 26.68
CA TYR A 83 10.54 -9.78 28.01
C TYR A 83 10.14 -11.14 28.59
N VAL A 84 9.55 -12.03 27.78
CA VAL A 84 9.23 -13.39 28.20
C VAL A 84 10.51 -14.16 28.56
N ALA A 85 11.54 -14.09 27.73
CA ALA A 85 12.85 -14.71 28.00
C ALA A 85 13.47 -14.17 29.29
N PHE A 86 13.42 -12.86 29.52
CA PHE A 86 13.88 -12.23 30.76
C PHE A 86 13.16 -12.80 31.98
N LEU A 87 11.83 -12.93 31.95
CA LEU A 87 11.06 -13.49 33.05
C LEU A 87 11.46 -14.95 33.35
N LEU A 88 11.73 -15.74 32.32
CA LEU A 88 12.13 -17.13 32.46
C LEU A 88 13.56 -17.24 33.03
N ILE A 89 14.53 -16.55 32.43
CA ILE A 89 15.96 -16.63 32.77
C ILE A 89 16.23 -16.05 34.16
N ALA A 90 15.56 -14.95 34.51
CA ALA A 90 15.66 -14.35 35.85
C ALA A 90 14.80 -15.07 36.91
N GLN A 91 14.09 -16.15 36.54
CA GLN A 91 13.17 -16.91 37.40
C GLN A 91 12.08 -16.04 38.04
N LEU A 92 11.61 -15.04 37.28
CA LEU A 92 10.59 -14.07 37.70
C LEU A 92 9.17 -14.48 37.27
N GLY A 93 8.97 -15.70 36.77
CA GLY A 93 7.66 -16.28 36.44
C GLY A 93 6.58 -16.09 37.53
N PRO A 94 6.88 -16.21 38.83
CA PRO A 94 5.90 -15.94 39.90
C PRO A 94 5.29 -14.53 39.88
N ARG A 95 5.89 -13.55 39.18
CA ARG A 95 5.32 -12.20 39.01
C ARG A 95 4.03 -12.20 38.18
N VAL A 96 3.87 -13.19 37.30
CA VAL A 96 2.75 -13.29 36.34
C VAL A 96 1.98 -14.61 36.47
N ALA A 97 2.31 -15.46 37.45
CA ALA A 97 1.67 -16.76 37.60
C ALA A 97 0.17 -16.63 37.95
N ILE A 98 -0.67 -17.37 37.22
CA ILE A 98 -2.07 -17.61 37.58
C ILE A 98 -2.12 -18.94 38.34
N ASP A 99 -2.09 -18.87 39.66
CA ASP A 99 -2.22 -20.04 40.53
C ASP A 99 -3.52 -19.98 41.35
N GLY A 100 -3.84 -21.08 42.05
CA GLY A 100 -5.05 -21.15 42.88
C GLY A 100 -5.09 -20.11 44.00
N SER A 101 -3.94 -19.60 44.46
CA SER A 101 -3.86 -18.53 45.47
C SER A 101 -4.26 -17.17 44.88
N ARG A 102 -3.80 -16.87 43.66
CA ARG A 102 -4.15 -15.66 42.91
C ARG A 102 -5.62 -15.63 42.54
N ILE A 103 -6.18 -16.77 42.13
CA ILE A 103 -7.62 -16.89 41.85
C ILE A 103 -8.45 -16.60 43.10
N ARG A 104 -8.12 -17.21 44.25
CA ARG A 104 -8.81 -16.93 45.52
C ARG A 104 -8.63 -15.47 45.99
N ALA A 105 -7.48 -14.88 45.70
CA ALA A 105 -7.21 -13.48 46.07
C ALA A 105 -8.12 -12.48 45.33
N LEU A 106 -8.74 -12.83 44.20
CA LEU A 106 -9.69 -11.96 43.49
C LEU A 106 -10.92 -11.60 44.34
N SER A 107 -11.36 -12.50 45.22
CA SER A 107 -12.46 -12.25 46.16
C SER A 107 -11.99 -11.80 47.55
N SER A 108 -10.71 -11.44 47.71
CA SER A 108 -10.16 -11.00 48.99
C SER A 108 -10.82 -9.69 49.46
N HIS A 109 -11.10 -9.63 50.76
CA HIS A 109 -11.53 -8.39 51.43
C HIS A 109 -10.37 -7.40 51.56
N ASP A 110 -9.12 -7.88 51.64
CA ASP A 110 -7.95 -7.01 51.59
C ASP A 110 -7.77 -6.44 50.17
N ARG A 111 -7.97 -5.12 50.08
CA ARG A 111 -7.88 -4.36 48.83
C ARG A 111 -6.55 -4.59 48.13
N ARG A 112 -5.43 -4.60 48.85
CA ARG A 112 -4.10 -4.71 48.24
C ARG A 112 -3.89 -6.08 47.60
N THR A 113 -4.20 -7.15 48.33
CA THR A 113 -4.12 -8.53 47.84
C THR A 113 -5.04 -8.75 46.63
N ARG A 114 -6.26 -8.20 46.68
CA ARG A 114 -7.20 -8.26 45.55
C ARG A 114 -6.65 -7.58 44.29
N TRP A 115 -6.18 -6.34 44.41
CA TRP A 115 -5.64 -5.61 43.27
C TRP A 115 -4.36 -6.24 42.70
N GLN A 116 -3.53 -6.88 43.53
CA GLN A 116 -2.39 -7.66 43.04
C GLN A 116 -2.82 -8.82 42.14
N ALA A 117 -3.88 -9.54 42.50
CA ALA A 117 -4.44 -10.61 41.68
C ALA A 117 -5.06 -10.08 40.38
N ILE A 118 -5.86 -9.00 40.46
CA ILE A 118 -6.43 -8.33 39.28
C ILE A 118 -5.32 -7.91 38.31
N ASN A 119 -4.24 -7.35 38.83
CA ASN A 119 -3.13 -6.87 38.00
C ASN A 119 -2.39 -8.00 37.26
N VAL A 120 -2.35 -9.22 37.82
CA VAL A 120 -1.84 -10.38 37.08
C VAL A 120 -2.76 -10.70 35.90
N LEU A 121 -4.08 -10.66 36.08
CA LEU A 121 -5.03 -10.84 34.96
C LEU A 121 -4.86 -9.77 33.89
N VAL A 122 -4.65 -8.52 34.29
CA VAL A 122 -4.36 -7.41 33.37
C VAL A 122 -3.11 -7.71 32.53
N TYR A 123 -2.03 -8.22 33.13
CA TYR A 123 -0.84 -8.62 32.35
C TYR A 123 -1.13 -9.72 31.32
N TRP A 124 -1.96 -10.70 31.64
CA TRP A 124 -2.34 -11.74 30.68
C TRP A 124 -3.23 -11.22 29.56
N ILE A 125 -4.13 -10.27 29.83
CA ILE A 125 -4.85 -9.55 28.78
C ILE A 125 -3.85 -8.89 27.83
N ALA A 126 -2.82 -8.23 28.36
CA ALA A 126 -1.76 -7.62 27.55
C ALA A 126 -1.08 -8.66 26.63
N PHE A 127 -0.63 -9.77 27.20
CA PHE A 127 0.08 -10.81 26.45
C PHE A 127 -0.79 -11.38 25.32
N LEU A 128 -2.06 -11.66 25.61
CA LEU A 128 -2.99 -12.21 24.62
C LEU A 128 -3.30 -11.21 23.51
N VAL A 129 -3.61 -9.95 23.85
CA VAL A 129 -3.97 -8.94 22.85
C VAL A 129 -2.76 -8.54 22.01
N VAL A 130 -1.57 -8.38 22.61
CA VAL A 130 -0.34 -8.11 21.85
C VAL A 130 0.02 -9.28 20.95
N ALA A 131 -0.04 -10.52 21.45
CA ALA A 131 0.23 -11.70 20.62
C ALA A 131 -0.75 -11.79 19.44
N ALA A 132 -2.04 -11.54 19.67
CA ALA A 132 -3.04 -11.50 18.61
C ALA A 132 -2.80 -10.36 17.61
N ALA A 133 -2.35 -9.18 18.07
CA ALA A 133 -2.02 -8.05 17.20
C ALA A 133 -0.80 -8.37 16.31
N VAL A 134 0.26 -8.94 16.88
CA VAL A 134 1.44 -9.40 16.13
C VAL A 134 1.05 -10.50 15.14
N ALA A 135 0.22 -11.46 15.55
CA ALA A 135 -0.25 -12.53 14.67
C ALA A 135 -1.09 -12.00 13.51
N SER A 136 -2.11 -11.18 13.78
CA SER A 136 -2.95 -10.58 12.72
C SER A 136 -2.16 -9.68 11.78
N GLY A 137 -1.21 -8.88 12.29
CA GLY A 137 -0.31 -8.08 11.46
C GLY A 137 0.61 -8.94 10.59
N SER A 138 1.12 -10.05 11.14
CA SER A 138 1.93 -11.00 10.37
C SER A 138 1.12 -11.69 9.28
N LEU A 139 -0.13 -12.09 9.55
CA LEU A 139 -1.03 -12.66 8.55
C LEU A 139 -1.27 -11.68 7.39
N LEU A 140 -1.49 -10.39 7.69
CA LEU A 140 -1.63 -9.34 6.68
C LEU A 140 -0.34 -9.16 5.87
N TYR A 141 0.81 -9.13 6.53
CA TYR A 141 2.11 -8.93 5.89
C TYR A 141 2.50 -10.09 4.95
N PHE A 142 2.37 -11.32 5.43
CA PHE A 142 2.67 -12.53 4.65
C PHE A 142 1.56 -12.92 3.69
N ASN A 143 0.45 -12.16 3.65
CA ASN A 143 -0.73 -12.46 2.85
C ASN A 143 -1.26 -13.89 3.09
N LEU A 144 -1.25 -14.32 4.34
CA LEU A 144 -1.78 -15.60 4.76
C LEU A 144 -3.25 -15.38 5.11
N ALA A 145 -4.16 -15.94 4.32
CA ALA A 145 -5.60 -15.68 4.44
C ALA A 145 -6.37 -16.84 5.09
N PRO A 146 -6.34 -17.01 6.44
CA PRO A 146 -7.28 -17.89 7.12
C PRO A 146 -8.70 -17.27 7.18
N LEU A 147 -8.84 -15.98 6.83
CA LEU A 147 -10.06 -15.17 6.88
C LEU A 147 -10.10 -14.23 5.66
N PRO A 148 -11.29 -13.73 5.27
CA PRO A 148 -11.38 -12.63 4.30
C PRO A 148 -10.58 -11.40 4.75
N GLN A 149 -9.97 -10.68 3.80
CA GLN A 149 -9.04 -9.59 4.09
C GLN A 149 -9.68 -8.48 4.94
N GLU A 150 -10.90 -8.06 4.61
CA GLU A 150 -11.63 -7.02 5.36
C GLU A 150 -11.81 -7.40 6.83
N ALA A 151 -12.11 -8.68 7.10
CA ALA A 151 -12.27 -9.20 8.45
C ALA A 151 -10.94 -9.19 9.20
N LEU A 152 -9.84 -9.56 8.54
CA LEU A 152 -8.51 -9.55 9.13
C LEU A 152 -8.02 -8.12 9.44
N VAL A 153 -8.21 -7.17 8.52
CA VAL A 153 -7.93 -5.74 8.75
C VAL A 153 -8.78 -5.19 9.89
N THR A 154 -10.07 -5.55 9.93
CA THR A 154 -10.97 -5.14 11.01
C THR A 154 -10.54 -5.72 12.35
N LEU A 155 -10.17 -7.00 12.41
CA LEU A 155 -9.64 -7.65 13.60
C LEU A 155 -8.37 -6.93 14.09
N HIS A 156 -7.42 -6.68 13.20
CA HIS A 156 -6.18 -5.98 13.54
C HIS A 156 -6.45 -4.58 14.11
N ARG A 157 -7.40 -3.84 13.51
CA ARG A 157 -7.87 -2.54 14.00
C ARG A 157 -8.54 -2.63 15.38
N VAL A 158 -9.38 -3.63 15.61
CA VAL A 158 -10.02 -3.87 16.91
C VAL A 158 -8.98 -4.21 17.98
N LEU A 159 -7.95 -4.98 17.64
CA LEU A 159 -6.85 -5.31 18.54
C LEU A 159 -6.02 -4.06 18.89
N ALA A 160 -5.73 -3.18 17.92
CA ALA A 160 -5.06 -1.92 18.16
C ALA A 160 -5.83 -1.04 19.17
N TRP A 161 -7.14 -0.92 19.00
CA TRP A 161 -8.00 -0.20 19.95
C TRP A 161 -8.11 -0.89 21.32
N SER A 162 -8.13 -2.21 21.33
CA SER A 162 -8.11 -3.00 22.57
C SER A 162 -6.82 -2.76 23.35
N LEU A 163 -5.67 -2.56 22.66
CA LEU A 163 -4.42 -2.17 23.30
C LEU A 163 -4.47 -0.76 23.89
N VAL A 164 -5.11 0.21 23.22
CA VAL A 164 -5.35 1.56 23.79
C VAL A 164 -6.19 1.46 25.07
N ALA A 165 -7.31 0.72 25.03
CA ALA A 165 -8.14 0.50 26.20
C ALA A 165 -7.37 -0.23 27.33
N TYR A 166 -6.54 -1.21 26.96
CA TYR A 166 -5.66 -1.90 27.88
C TYR A 166 -4.66 -0.94 28.55
N VAL A 167 -4.05 0.01 27.84
CA VAL A 167 -3.12 0.97 28.46
C VAL A 167 -3.83 1.78 29.56
N VAL A 168 -5.06 2.25 29.30
CA VAL A 168 -5.86 2.96 30.30
C VAL A 168 -6.16 2.05 31.50
N LEU A 169 -6.60 0.82 31.26
CA LEU A 169 -6.86 -0.18 32.30
C LEU A 169 -5.59 -0.48 33.13
N HIS A 170 -4.45 -0.64 32.47
CA HIS A 170 -3.17 -0.93 33.10
C HIS A 170 -2.73 0.20 34.02
N ILE A 171 -2.78 1.46 33.56
CA ILE A 171 -2.45 2.63 34.37
C ILE A 171 -3.41 2.74 35.56
N ALA A 172 -4.72 2.57 35.33
CA ALA A 172 -5.72 2.62 36.39
C ALA A 172 -5.52 1.52 37.44
N ALA A 173 -5.20 0.29 37.03
CA ALA A 173 -4.93 -0.83 37.93
C ALA A 173 -3.66 -0.60 38.76
N GLN A 174 -2.59 -0.07 38.16
CA GLN A 174 -1.36 0.29 38.87
C GLN A 174 -1.61 1.41 39.90
N TRP A 175 -2.36 2.43 39.50
CA TRP A 175 -2.75 3.52 40.40
C TRP A 175 -3.66 3.02 41.54
N ALA A 176 -4.63 2.15 41.26
CA ALA A 176 -5.54 1.61 42.27
C ALA A 176 -4.82 0.71 43.31
N MET A 177 -3.75 0.01 42.88
CA MET A 177 -2.94 -0.86 43.74
C MET A 177 -1.94 -0.10 44.60
N ALA A 178 -1.23 0.89 44.03
CA ALA A 178 -0.04 1.48 44.64
C ALA A 178 -0.05 3.02 44.72
N GLY A 179 -1.15 3.66 44.29
CA GLY A 179 -1.29 5.11 44.22
C GLY A 179 -0.39 5.76 43.17
N TRP A 180 -0.39 7.09 43.12
CA TRP A 180 0.42 7.87 42.16
C TRP A 180 1.93 7.61 42.31
N ARG A 181 2.40 7.39 43.55
CA ARG A 181 3.80 7.05 43.84
C ARG A 181 4.20 5.70 43.26
N GLY A 182 3.27 4.75 43.18
CA GLY A 182 3.49 3.45 42.54
C GLY A 182 3.82 3.56 41.05
N LEU A 183 3.20 4.52 40.35
CA LEU A 183 3.46 4.78 38.93
C LEU A 183 4.90 5.23 38.68
N LEU A 184 5.49 5.98 39.62
CA LEU A 184 6.88 6.43 39.50
C LEU A 184 7.90 5.30 39.57
N LYS A 185 7.52 4.11 40.06
CA LYS A 185 8.44 2.96 40.21
C LYS A 185 9.11 2.56 38.89
N ILE A 186 8.40 2.70 37.77
CA ILE A 186 8.91 2.35 36.44
C ILE A 186 9.89 3.41 35.89
N LEU A 187 9.96 4.59 36.52
CA LEU A 187 10.87 5.69 36.19
C LEU A 187 12.17 5.66 37.02
N THR A 188 12.21 4.89 38.11
CA THR A 188 13.36 4.82 39.02
C THR A 188 13.97 3.41 39.04
N PRO A 189 14.75 3.03 38.01
CA PRO A 189 15.33 1.70 37.91
C PRO A 189 16.46 1.47 38.92
N ARG A 190 16.64 0.21 39.33
CA ARG A 190 17.86 -0.29 39.99
C ARG A 190 18.55 -1.30 39.10
N ILE A 191 19.87 -1.27 39.07
CA ILE A 191 20.67 -2.28 38.37
C ILE A 191 20.48 -3.62 39.08
N ALA A 192 19.85 -4.58 38.39
CA ALA A 192 19.60 -5.94 38.85
C ALA A 192 19.38 -6.85 37.64
N TYR A 193 19.69 -8.14 37.77
CA TYR A 193 19.47 -9.16 36.74
C TYR A 193 20.16 -8.88 35.39
N MET A 194 21.32 -8.20 35.38
CA MET A 194 21.99 -7.77 34.14
C MET A 194 22.36 -8.93 33.20
N ALA A 195 22.77 -10.09 33.74
CA ALA A 195 23.06 -11.27 32.92
C ALA A 195 21.79 -11.81 32.22
N ALA A 196 20.66 -11.83 32.94
CA ALA A 196 19.36 -12.20 32.35
C ALA A 196 18.89 -11.15 31.33
N ALA A 197 19.17 -9.87 31.57
CA ALA A 197 18.88 -8.79 30.62
C ALA A 197 19.68 -8.94 29.32
N GLY A 198 20.99 -9.26 29.41
CA GLY A 198 21.81 -9.55 28.24
C GLY A 198 21.31 -10.77 27.46
N SER A 199 20.92 -11.83 28.16
CA SER A 199 20.36 -13.04 27.53
C SER A 199 18.99 -12.77 26.86
N ALA A 200 18.16 -11.91 27.45
CA ALA A 200 16.89 -11.47 26.87
C ALA A 200 17.09 -10.66 25.58
N LEU A 201 18.13 -9.82 25.52
CA LEU A 201 18.51 -9.10 24.30
C LEU A 201 18.94 -10.07 23.20
N VAL A 202 19.71 -11.12 23.53
CA VAL A 202 20.07 -12.17 22.57
C VAL A 202 18.83 -12.90 22.05
N ALA A 203 17.88 -13.23 22.92
CA ALA A 203 16.61 -13.85 22.51
C ALA A 203 15.79 -12.95 21.57
N ALA A 204 15.67 -11.66 21.88
CA ALA A 204 15.01 -10.68 21.02
C ALA A 204 15.71 -10.53 19.65
N GLY A 205 17.04 -10.44 19.65
CA GLY A 205 17.84 -10.37 18.43
C GLY A 205 17.72 -11.63 17.57
N GLY A 206 17.74 -12.82 18.20
CA GLY A 206 17.52 -14.09 17.51
C GLY A 206 16.13 -14.18 16.88
N PHE A 207 15.09 -13.70 17.57
CA PHE A 207 13.75 -13.63 17.00
C PHE A 207 13.66 -12.68 15.81
N ALA A 208 14.25 -11.48 15.91
CA ALA A 208 14.28 -10.52 14.80
C ALA A 208 15.04 -11.08 13.58
N ALA A 209 16.18 -11.74 13.80
CA ALA A 209 16.94 -12.40 12.73
C ALA A 209 16.15 -13.55 12.09
N ALA A 210 15.41 -14.33 12.89
CA ALA A 210 14.55 -15.39 12.39
C ALA A 210 13.39 -14.83 11.54
N LEU A 211 12.76 -13.73 11.95
CA LEU A 211 11.73 -13.06 11.15
C LEU A 211 12.28 -12.59 9.80
N PHE A 212 13.44 -11.94 9.80
CA PHE A 212 14.09 -11.51 8.56
C PHE A 212 14.43 -12.71 7.66
N ALA A 213 14.95 -13.80 8.22
CA ALA A 213 15.25 -15.00 7.45
C ALA A 213 13.97 -15.64 6.86
N VAL A 214 12.88 -15.70 7.63
CA VAL A 214 11.58 -16.20 7.14
C VAL A 214 11.03 -15.31 6.03
N ASP A 215 11.13 -13.98 6.18
CA ASP A 215 10.68 -13.04 5.15
C ASP A 215 11.39 -13.28 3.82
N GLN A 216 12.71 -13.40 3.83
CA GLN A 216 13.50 -13.67 2.62
C GLN A 216 13.26 -15.07 2.06
N ALA A 217 13.17 -16.10 2.92
CA ALA A 217 13.01 -17.48 2.49
C ALA A 217 11.60 -17.82 1.96
N THR A 218 10.61 -16.94 2.14
CA THR A 218 9.22 -17.15 1.73
C THR A 218 8.78 -16.19 0.63
N LEU A 219 9.71 -15.50 -0.04
CA LEU A 219 9.40 -14.76 -1.25
C LEU A 219 8.94 -15.75 -2.33
N GLN A 220 7.85 -15.42 -3.01
CA GLN A 220 7.28 -16.29 -4.02
C GLN A 220 8.05 -16.13 -5.32
N ALA A 221 8.45 -17.25 -5.93
CA ALA A 221 9.10 -17.23 -7.23
C ALA A 221 8.09 -16.92 -8.34
N LEU A 222 8.51 -16.13 -9.33
CA LEU A 222 7.89 -16.04 -10.66
C LEU A 222 8.86 -16.68 -11.65
N GLU A 223 8.56 -17.90 -12.06
CA GLU A 223 9.39 -18.63 -13.02
C GLU A 223 9.04 -18.14 -14.44
N LEU A 224 10.07 -17.63 -15.13
CA LEU A 224 10.00 -17.35 -16.55
C LEU A 224 10.59 -18.56 -17.26
N GLU A 225 9.74 -19.39 -17.83
CA GLU A 225 10.17 -20.59 -18.55
C GLU A 225 10.79 -20.21 -19.90
N ARG A 226 11.93 -20.81 -20.26
CA ARG A 226 12.49 -20.62 -21.59
C ARG A 226 11.58 -21.24 -22.66
N THR A 227 11.36 -20.50 -23.75
CA THR A 227 10.63 -20.98 -24.94
C THR A 227 11.38 -20.63 -26.23
N ASP A 228 11.35 -21.54 -27.20
CA ASP A 228 11.81 -21.28 -28.57
C ASP A 228 10.67 -20.75 -29.48
N VAL A 229 9.42 -20.81 -29.00
CA VAL A 229 8.23 -20.31 -29.68
C VAL A 229 7.56 -19.29 -28.76
N PRO A 230 7.90 -17.99 -28.90
CA PRO A 230 7.32 -16.96 -28.05
C PRO A 230 5.81 -16.82 -28.30
N PRO A 231 5.04 -16.39 -27.28
CA PRO A 231 3.61 -16.14 -27.42
C PRO A 231 3.33 -14.97 -28.37
N ARG A 232 2.12 -14.95 -28.94
CA ARG A 232 1.64 -13.86 -29.76
C ARG A 232 0.84 -12.91 -28.88
N LEU A 233 1.28 -11.65 -28.82
CA LEU A 233 0.55 -10.60 -28.10
C LEU A 233 -0.77 -10.29 -28.83
N ASP A 234 -1.86 -10.89 -28.38
CA ASP A 234 -3.22 -10.68 -28.91
C ASP A 234 -4.31 -10.61 -27.84
N GLY A 235 -3.91 -10.61 -26.56
CA GLY A 235 -4.79 -10.59 -25.40
C GLY A 235 -5.30 -11.98 -25.00
N ARG A 236 -4.75 -13.06 -25.55
CA ARG A 236 -5.22 -14.43 -25.29
C ARG A 236 -4.15 -15.30 -24.67
N ALA A 237 -4.60 -16.20 -23.79
CA ALA A 237 -3.73 -17.11 -23.06
C ALA A 237 -3.68 -18.52 -23.70
N ASP A 238 -4.08 -18.68 -24.95
CA ASP A 238 -4.24 -19.99 -25.62
C ASP A 238 -2.95 -20.51 -26.30
N ASP A 239 -1.91 -19.68 -26.39
CA ASP A 239 -0.60 -20.09 -26.87
C ASP A 239 0.03 -21.20 -26.03
N ALA A 240 0.76 -22.10 -26.70
CA ALA A 240 1.44 -23.21 -26.05
C ALA A 240 2.45 -22.75 -24.98
N ALA A 241 3.11 -21.61 -25.19
CA ALA A 241 4.03 -21.02 -24.21
C ALA A 241 3.30 -20.66 -22.90
N TRP A 242 2.11 -20.07 -22.98
CA TRP A 242 1.30 -19.74 -21.80
C TRP A 242 0.74 -20.96 -21.09
N GLN A 243 0.36 -21.98 -21.84
CA GLN A 243 -0.11 -23.24 -21.26
C GLN A 243 1.00 -24.02 -20.55
N ALA A 244 2.25 -23.85 -20.99
CA ALA A 244 3.42 -24.47 -20.36
C ALA A 244 3.98 -23.66 -19.17
N ALA A 245 3.74 -22.35 -19.12
CA ALA A 245 4.28 -21.47 -18.10
C ALA A 245 3.68 -21.71 -16.70
N THR A 246 4.53 -21.72 -15.68
CA THR A 246 4.11 -21.79 -14.28
C THR A 246 3.36 -20.52 -13.89
N MET A 247 2.16 -20.67 -13.31
CA MET A 247 1.35 -19.56 -12.84
C MET A 247 1.67 -19.22 -11.39
N ALA A 248 2.14 -17.99 -11.15
CA ALA A 248 2.18 -17.39 -9.84
C ALA A 248 0.87 -16.64 -9.57
N ARG A 249 0.26 -16.88 -8.41
CA ARG A 249 -0.92 -16.13 -7.96
C ARG A 249 -0.51 -15.15 -6.86
N VAL A 250 -0.91 -13.89 -7.00
CA VAL A 250 -0.69 -12.81 -6.03
C VAL A 250 -2.02 -12.19 -5.66
N GLU A 251 -2.31 -12.05 -4.36
CA GLU A 251 -3.48 -11.28 -3.92
C GLU A 251 -3.07 -9.83 -3.70
N THR A 252 -3.77 -8.90 -4.34
CA THR A 252 -3.64 -7.46 -4.08
C THR A 252 -4.79 -6.96 -3.22
N HIS A 253 -4.56 -5.89 -2.47
CA HIS A 253 -5.45 -5.41 -1.40
C HIS A 253 -5.61 -3.89 -1.42
N ASN A 254 -6.65 -3.41 -0.73
CA ASN A 254 -6.98 -1.99 -0.52
C ASN A 254 -7.31 -1.22 -1.81
N GLY A 255 -7.69 -1.90 -2.90
CA GLY A 255 -8.16 -1.22 -4.11
C GLY A 255 -9.59 -0.72 -3.95
N GLN A 256 -9.88 0.45 -4.48
CA GLN A 256 -11.25 0.97 -4.57
C GLN A 256 -12.01 0.22 -5.67
N ASN A 257 -13.33 0.10 -5.52
CA ASN A 257 -14.27 -0.57 -6.44
C ASN A 257 -14.14 -2.11 -6.56
N LEU A 258 -13.00 -2.67 -6.14
CA LEU A 258 -12.81 -4.12 -6.07
C LEU A 258 -13.69 -4.78 -5.00
N PRO A 259 -14.14 -6.04 -5.21
CA PRO A 259 -14.84 -6.82 -4.19
C PRO A 259 -14.02 -6.94 -2.90
N GLN A 260 -14.56 -6.40 -1.79
CA GLN A 260 -13.87 -6.33 -0.48
C GLN A 260 -12.50 -5.62 -0.52
N GLY A 261 -12.24 -4.85 -1.58
CA GLY A 261 -10.96 -4.17 -1.82
C GLY A 261 -9.82 -5.11 -2.23
N THR A 262 -10.11 -6.34 -2.64
CA THR A 262 -9.10 -7.36 -2.95
C THR A 262 -9.31 -7.99 -4.31
N ILE A 263 -8.22 -8.33 -5.00
CA ILE A 263 -8.31 -9.11 -6.23
C ILE A 263 -7.09 -10.04 -6.41
N PRO A 264 -7.30 -11.32 -6.77
CA PRO A 264 -6.21 -12.18 -7.20
C PRO A 264 -5.76 -11.79 -8.61
N VAL A 265 -4.44 -11.67 -8.78
CA VAL A 265 -3.77 -11.54 -10.08
C VAL A 265 -3.03 -12.84 -10.36
N GLN A 266 -3.28 -13.41 -11.53
CA GLN A 266 -2.49 -14.52 -12.06
C GLN A 266 -1.39 -13.95 -12.95
N VAL A 267 -0.15 -14.38 -12.69
CA VAL A 267 1.04 -13.95 -13.40
C VAL A 267 1.72 -15.18 -13.99
N ARG A 268 1.92 -15.20 -15.30
CA ARG A 268 2.78 -16.17 -15.99
C ARG A 268 3.91 -15.44 -16.70
N GLY A 269 5.05 -16.10 -16.82
CA GLY A 269 6.18 -15.56 -17.54
C GLY A 269 6.86 -16.61 -18.41
N VAL A 270 7.36 -16.17 -19.57
CA VAL A 270 8.28 -16.94 -20.41
C VAL A 270 9.37 -16.02 -20.95
N HIS A 271 10.47 -16.58 -21.42
CA HIS A 271 11.49 -15.81 -22.14
C HIS A 271 12.08 -16.60 -23.30
N ASP A 272 12.57 -15.90 -24.33
CA ASP A 272 13.28 -16.52 -25.47
C ASP A 272 14.81 -16.34 -25.38
N GLY A 273 15.28 -15.67 -24.32
CA GLY A 273 16.69 -15.33 -24.10
C GLY A 273 17.09 -13.93 -24.58
N GLU A 274 16.22 -13.25 -25.32
CA GLU A 274 16.34 -11.82 -25.64
C GLU A 274 15.21 -11.01 -24.99
N PHE A 275 13.99 -11.53 -25.01
CA PHE A 275 12.78 -10.90 -24.50
C PHE A 275 12.17 -11.71 -23.36
N ALA A 276 11.64 -10.98 -22.37
CA ALA A 276 10.66 -11.49 -21.43
C ALA A 276 9.25 -11.24 -21.98
N TYR A 277 8.37 -12.20 -21.74
CA TYR A 277 6.95 -12.12 -22.01
C TYR A 277 6.22 -12.38 -20.69
N LEU A 278 5.30 -11.51 -20.32
CA LEU A 278 4.53 -11.61 -19.09
C LEU A 278 3.04 -11.56 -19.42
N LEU A 279 2.28 -12.47 -18.82
CA LEU A 279 0.83 -12.50 -18.92
C LEU A 279 0.25 -12.22 -17.53
N PHE A 280 -0.58 -11.18 -17.44
CA PHE A 280 -1.32 -10.79 -16.25
C PHE A 280 -2.82 -11.01 -16.49
N GLU A 281 -3.47 -11.74 -15.59
CA GLU A 281 -4.91 -11.98 -15.65
C GLU A 281 -5.57 -11.64 -14.32
N TRP A 282 -6.63 -10.83 -14.34
CA TRP A 282 -7.43 -10.52 -13.15
C TRP A 282 -8.91 -10.40 -13.53
N GLN A 283 -9.78 -10.64 -12.56
CA GLN A 283 -11.21 -10.46 -12.75
C GLN A 283 -11.57 -8.99 -12.64
N ASP A 284 -12.45 -8.55 -13.52
CA ASP A 284 -13.07 -7.25 -13.49
C ASP A 284 -14.50 -7.38 -13.99
N THR A 285 -15.47 -7.03 -13.13
CA THR A 285 -16.88 -7.16 -13.45
C THR A 285 -17.33 -6.20 -14.55
N THR A 286 -16.53 -5.16 -14.80
CA THR A 286 -16.82 -4.12 -15.78
C THR A 286 -15.63 -3.96 -16.72
N ARG A 287 -15.90 -3.67 -17.99
CA ARG A 287 -14.88 -3.17 -18.92
C ARG A 287 -14.91 -1.65 -18.83
N SER A 288 -14.13 -1.05 -17.94
CA SER A 288 -14.24 0.39 -17.67
C SER A 288 -13.29 1.19 -18.55
N GLN A 289 -13.86 1.92 -19.48
CA GLN A 289 -13.15 2.75 -20.45
C GLN A 289 -13.68 4.20 -20.51
N LYS A 290 -14.70 4.55 -19.71
CA LYS A 290 -15.20 5.92 -19.50
C LYS A 290 -14.19 6.83 -18.79
N HIS A 291 -13.04 7.09 -19.41
CA HIS A 291 -12.03 8.02 -18.90
C HIS A 291 -12.50 9.47 -19.10
N LEU A 292 -13.04 10.07 -18.04
CA LEU A 292 -13.39 11.50 -17.96
C LEU A 292 -14.11 12.04 -19.22
N PRO A 293 -15.19 11.40 -19.71
CA PRO A 293 -15.77 11.76 -21.00
C PRO A 293 -16.30 13.20 -20.98
N LEU A 294 -16.35 13.84 -22.14
CA LEU A 294 -16.94 15.16 -22.30
C LEU A 294 -18.41 15.03 -22.64
N GLN A 295 -19.27 15.78 -21.95
CA GLN A 295 -20.69 15.86 -22.27
C GLN A 295 -21.05 17.29 -22.64
N LYS A 296 -21.74 17.47 -23.77
CA LYS A 296 -22.23 18.78 -24.18
C LYS A 296 -23.44 19.21 -23.36
N THR A 297 -23.40 20.41 -22.80
CA THR A 297 -24.50 21.09 -22.11
C THR A 297 -24.92 22.35 -22.87
N ALA A 298 -25.90 23.10 -22.35
CA ALA A 298 -26.29 24.38 -22.94
C ALA A 298 -25.22 25.48 -22.75
N GLU A 299 -24.37 25.33 -21.73
CA GLU A 299 -23.33 26.28 -21.33
C GLU A 299 -21.96 25.98 -21.94
N GLY A 300 -21.76 24.77 -22.48
CA GLY A 300 -20.50 24.34 -23.08
C GLY A 300 -20.29 22.83 -22.94
N TRP A 301 -19.05 22.35 -23.08
CA TRP A 301 -18.73 20.96 -22.76
C TRP A 301 -18.34 20.86 -21.29
N ARG A 302 -18.82 19.84 -20.59
CA ARG A 302 -18.36 19.54 -19.23
C ARG A 302 -17.60 18.22 -19.22
N VAL A 303 -16.63 18.10 -18.32
CA VAL A 303 -16.02 16.81 -18.01
C VAL A 303 -16.97 16.06 -17.08
N VAL A 304 -17.36 14.84 -17.47
CA VAL A 304 -18.10 13.93 -16.60
C VAL A 304 -17.12 13.34 -15.60
N GLN A 305 -17.28 13.73 -14.35
CA GLN A 305 -16.38 13.42 -13.24
C GLN A 305 -17.13 13.54 -11.91
N ASN A 306 -16.57 12.93 -10.87
CA ASN A 306 -16.99 13.01 -9.49
C ASN A 306 -15.95 13.76 -8.62
N ASP A 307 -14.65 13.48 -8.76
CA ASP A 307 -13.61 14.10 -7.92
C ASP A 307 -12.23 14.22 -8.60
N TYR A 308 -12.23 14.52 -9.90
CA TYR A 308 -11.02 14.69 -10.70
C TYR A 308 -10.20 15.91 -10.29
N ALA A 309 -10.84 17.00 -9.86
CA ALA A 309 -10.15 18.21 -9.41
C ALA A 309 -9.21 17.94 -8.23
N ARG A 310 -9.63 17.08 -7.28
CA ARG A 310 -8.81 16.60 -6.16
C ARG A 310 -7.85 15.47 -6.57
N GLN A 311 -7.87 15.03 -7.82
CA GLN A 311 -7.10 13.90 -8.35
C GLN A 311 -7.43 12.57 -7.64
N ASP A 312 -8.71 12.36 -7.33
CA ASP A 312 -9.21 11.15 -6.68
C ASP A 312 -10.52 10.69 -7.35
N GLU A 313 -10.56 10.73 -8.69
CA GLU A 313 -11.67 10.22 -9.49
C GLU A 313 -11.73 8.69 -9.41
N ASN A 314 -12.91 8.12 -9.14
CA ASN A 314 -13.10 6.67 -8.97
C ASN A 314 -14.41 6.15 -9.58
N GLN A 315 -15.04 6.93 -10.47
CA GLN A 315 -16.26 6.55 -11.20
C GLN A 315 -16.02 6.61 -12.71
N PHE A 316 -15.53 7.77 -13.19
CA PHE A 316 -15.29 8.03 -14.60
C PHE A 316 -13.80 8.02 -14.92
N TYR A 317 -13.19 6.87 -14.69
CA TYR A 317 -11.81 6.59 -15.08
C TYR A 317 -11.72 5.28 -15.86
N GLU A 318 -10.56 5.02 -16.45
CA GLU A 318 -10.29 3.76 -17.14
C GLU A 318 -9.75 2.71 -16.18
N ASP A 319 -9.93 1.43 -16.53
CA ASP A 319 -9.18 0.33 -15.94
C ASP A 319 -7.70 0.47 -16.26
N LYS A 320 -6.86 0.20 -15.26
CA LYS A 320 -5.40 0.27 -15.38
C LYS A 320 -4.75 -0.88 -14.65
N PHE A 321 -3.52 -1.14 -15.06
CA PHE A 321 -2.65 -2.13 -14.43
C PHE A 321 -1.26 -1.53 -14.32
N ALA A 322 -0.59 -1.69 -13.19
CA ALA A 322 0.80 -1.28 -13.04
C ALA A 322 1.68 -2.47 -12.67
N VAL A 323 2.88 -2.47 -13.24
CA VAL A 323 3.97 -3.39 -12.92
C VAL A 323 5.12 -2.57 -12.40
N MET A 324 5.77 -3.04 -11.36
CA MET A 324 6.94 -2.37 -10.80
C MET A 324 8.10 -3.38 -10.69
N LEU A 325 9.26 -3.02 -11.21
CA LEU A 325 10.47 -3.84 -11.23
C LEU A 325 11.59 -3.21 -10.40
N SER A 326 12.37 -4.06 -9.74
CA SER A 326 13.55 -3.63 -8.98
C SER A 326 14.61 -4.70 -8.78
N ARG A 327 15.80 -4.24 -8.40
CA ARG A 327 16.95 -5.06 -8.01
C ARG A 327 16.96 -5.43 -6.52
N ASP A 328 16.05 -4.88 -5.72
CA ASP A 328 15.94 -5.15 -4.28
C ASP A 328 14.49 -5.48 -3.88
N SER A 329 14.30 -6.17 -2.76
CA SER A 329 13.01 -6.62 -2.21
C SER A 329 12.54 -5.79 -1.02
N GLN A 330 13.18 -4.64 -0.75
CA GLN A 330 12.85 -3.81 0.42
C GLN A 330 11.35 -3.57 0.59
N LEU A 331 10.95 -3.57 1.86
CA LEU A 331 9.56 -3.48 2.31
C LEU A 331 8.80 -2.31 1.70
N ALA A 332 7.50 -2.53 1.49
CA ALA A 332 6.53 -1.53 1.06
C ALA A 332 6.92 -0.79 -0.22
N ALA A 333 7.12 -1.57 -1.29
CA ALA A 333 7.51 -1.06 -2.60
C ALA A 333 8.80 -0.25 -2.56
N LEU A 334 9.86 -0.79 -1.95
CA LEU A 334 11.22 -0.22 -1.97
C LEU A 334 11.34 1.17 -1.36
N ASN A 335 10.63 1.41 -0.25
CA ASN A 335 10.53 2.75 0.34
C ASN A 335 10.02 3.83 -0.62
N SER A 336 9.43 3.46 -1.77
CA SER A 336 8.98 4.43 -2.77
C SER A 336 7.64 5.05 -2.41
N SER A 337 6.83 4.42 -1.55
CA SER A 337 5.50 4.90 -1.17
C SER A 337 5.53 5.75 0.09
N HIS A 338 5.19 7.04 -0.04
CA HIS A 338 5.17 7.98 1.09
C HIS A 338 3.77 8.54 1.33
N LEU A 339 3.18 8.20 2.48
CA LEU A 339 1.80 8.56 2.82
C LEU A 339 1.67 9.92 3.50
N GLY A 340 0.51 10.55 3.31
CA GLY A 340 0.11 11.80 3.94
C GLY A 340 -0.01 12.97 2.96
N PRO A 341 -0.66 14.07 3.37
CA PRO A 341 -0.90 15.23 2.51
C PRO A 341 0.38 15.96 2.07
N GLN A 342 1.47 15.90 2.83
CA GLN A 342 2.75 16.55 2.52
C GLN A 342 3.89 15.70 3.10
N PRO A 343 4.26 14.58 2.45
CA PRO A 343 5.25 13.65 2.99
C PRO A 343 6.70 14.12 2.79
N LEU A 344 6.92 15.16 1.97
CA LEU A 344 8.24 15.71 1.67
C LEU A 344 8.32 17.17 2.13
N ASP A 345 9.22 17.43 3.08
CA ASP A 345 9.39 18.76 3.66
C ASP A 345 9.81 19.78 2.59
N GLY A 346 9.19 20.97 2.63
CA GLY A 346 9.49 22.06 1.70
C GLY A 346 8.96 21.86 0.27
N HIS A 347 8.25 20.76 -0.01
CA HIS A 347 7.69 20.47 -1.33
C HIS A 347 6.15 20.43 -1.28
N PRO A 348 5.46 20.63 -2.43
CA PRO A 348 4.02 20.45 -2.51
C PRO A 348 3.60 19.01 -2.18
N GLY A 349 2.39 18.87 -1.67
CA GLY A 349 1.72 17.59 -1.53
C GLY A 349 1.09 17.10 -2.83
N GLY A 350 0.68 15.82 -2.85
CA GLY A 350 -0.26 15.34 -3.86
C GLY A 350 -1.65 15.94 -3.64
N ALA A 351 -2.35 16.37 -4.70
CA ALA A 351 -3.65 17.04 -4.58
C ALA A 351 -4.71 16.19 -3.86
N SER A 352 -4.60 14.86 -3.93
CA SER A 352 -5.51 13.94 -3.25
C SER A 352 -5.28 13.85 -1.73
N GLY A 353 -4.17 14.38 -1.24
CA GLY A 353 -3.75 14.30 0.17
C GLY A 353 -3.28 12.91 0.61
N ARG A 354 -3.19 11.94 -0.31
CA ARG A 354 -2.90 10.53 -0.01
C ARG A 354 -1.42 10.27 0.20
N GLY A 355 -0.58 10.91 -0.60
CA GLY A 355 0.86 10.67 -0.60
C GLY A 355 1.53 11.00 -1.92
N LEU A 356 2.80 10.61 -2.01
CA LEU A 356 3.67 10.75 -3.17
C LEU A 356 4.51 9.47 -3.34
N HIS A 357 5.00 9.24 -4.55
CA HIS A 357 5.97 8.17 -4.83
C HIS A 357 7.35 8.76 -5.16
N TYR A 358 8.39 8.32 -4.46
CA TYR A 358 9.79 8.72 -4.70
C TYR A 358 10.78 7.86 -3.90
N THR A 359 11.99 7.71 -4.40
CA THR A 359 13.11 7.08 -3.68
C THR A 359 13.93 8.13 -2.92
N THR A 360 14.48 7.78 -1.76
CA THR A 360 15.31 8.70 -0.95
C THR A 360 16.81 8.41 -0.99
N ASP A 361 17.20 7.25 -1.53
CA ASP A 361 18.57 6.74 -1.55
C ASP A 361 19.23 6.86 -2.93
N GLY A 362 18.54 7.48 -3.90
CA GLY A 362 19.03 7.58 -5.28
C GLY A 362 18.81 6.34 -6.12
N SER A 363 18.17 5.29 -5.58
CA SER A 363 17.76 4.14 -6.37
C SER A 363 16.71 4.53 -7.40
N LEU A 364 16.58 3.69 -8.43
CA LEU A 364 15.52 3.79 -9.40
C LEU A 364 14.66 2.53 -9.32
N VAL A 365 13.36 2.73 -9.44
CA VAL A 365 12.37 1.66 -9.55
C VAL A 365 11.64 1.83 -10.87
N ASP A 366 11.68 0.82 -11.71
CA ASP A 366 11.07 0.79 -13.05
C ASP A 366 9.56 0.49 -12.88
N VAL A 367 8.69 1.23 -13.58
CA VAL A 367 7.24 1.26 -13.39
C VAL A 367 6.50 1.33 -14.73
N TRP A 368 5.95 0.20 -15.16
CA TRP A 368 5.06 0.14 -16.31
C TRP A 368 3.63 0.41 -15.87
N HIS A 369 2.89 1.24 -16.62
CA HIS A 369 1.54 1.66 -16.24
C HIS A 369 0.58 1.60 -17.44
N TRP A 370 -0.13 0.48 -17.54
CA TRP A 370 -1.09 0.20 -18.60
C TRP A 370 -2.40 0.88 -18.32
N LYS A 371 -2.97 1.47 -19.38
CA LYS A 371 -4.17 2.31 -19.31
C LYS A 371 -5.08 1.92 -20.46
N SER A 372 -6.24 1.33 -20.16
CA SER A 372 -7.07 0.64 -21.16
C SER A 372 -7.54 1.55 -22.31
N VAL A 373 -7.57 2.86 -22.10
CA VAL A 373 -7.96 3.89 -23.06
C VAL A 373 -6.74 4.65 -23.57
N ARG A 374 -5.80 5.02 -22.69
CA ARG A 374 -4.67 5.89 -23.06
C ARG A 374 -3.51 5.15 -23.72
N THR A 375 -3.23 3.91 -23.32
CA THR A 375 -2.12 3.12 -23.90
C THR A 375 -2.57 1.82 -24.54
N GLY A 376 -3.73 1.26 -24.15
CA GLY A 376 -4.31 0.08 -24.81
C GLY A 376 -4.39 0.20 -26.33
N PRO A 377 -4.91 1.31 -26.90
CA PRO A 377 -4.97 1.51 -28.35
C PRO A 377 -3.61 1.73 -29.02
N LEU A 378 -2.55 1.96 -28.25
CA LEU A 378 -1.18 2.08 -28.73
C LEU A 378 -0.47 0.72 -28.81
N GLU A 379 -1.09 -0.34 -28.29
CA GLU A 379 -0.47 -1.67 -28.11
C GLU A 379 0.83 -1.58 -27.28
N GLN A 380 0.83 -0.67 -26.30
CA GLN A 380 1.94 -0.39 -25.41
C GLN A 380 1.46 -0.25 -23.96
N ILE A 381 2.40 -0.44 -23.05
CA ILE A 381 2.25 -0.06 -21.65
C ILE A 381 3.19 1.12 -21.39
N ASP A 382 2.69 2.14 -20.67
CA ASP A 382 3.45 3.38 -20.47
C ASP A 382 4.70 3.08 -19.63
N ASP A 383 5.90 3.35 -20.15
CA ASP A 383 7.13 3.18 -19.39
C ASP A 383 7.46 4.40 -18.54
N ASN A 384 7.76 4.16 -17.26
CA ASN A 384 7.97 5.20 -16.26
C ASN A 384 8.93 4.68 -15.19
N HIS A 385 9.34 5.56 -14.29
CA HIS A 385 10.09 5.18 -13.10
C HIS A 385 9.70 5.99 -11.87
N PHE A 386 10.05 5.46 -10.71
CA PHE A 386 10.22 6.22 -9.47
C PHE A 386 11.71 6.47 -9.24
N GLY A 387 12.08 7.74 -9.14
CA GLY A 387 13.41 8.17 -8.73
C GLY A 387 13.38 9.16 -7.57
N PRO A 388 14.50 9.89 -7.35
CA PRO A 388 14.54 11.01 -6.40
C PRO A 388 13.47 12.06 -6.69
N PRO A 389 12.99 12.81 -5.67
CA PRO A 389 12.03 13.87 -5.89
C PRO A 389 12.51 14.91 -6.91
N LEU A 390 11.68 15.21 -7.90
CA LEU A 390 11.90 16.27 -8.87
C LEU A 390 11.77 17.66 -8.23
N THR A 391 12.27 18.68 -8.92
CA THR A 391 11.96 20.06 -8.58
C THR A 391 10.45 20.32 -8.78
N PRO A 392 9.76 20.97 -7.82
CA PRO A 392 8.37 21.35 -7.98
C PRO A 392 8.16 22.22 -9.23
N PRO A 393 7.02 22.08 -9.94
CA PRO A 393 6.66 22.97 -11.04
C PRO A 393 6.56 24.43 -10.57
N ASP A 394 6.91 25.37 -11.46
CA ASP A 394 6.76 26.81 -11.20
C ASP A 394 5.30 27.23 -11.06
N ASP A 395 4.38 26.60 -11.82
CA ASP A 395 2.94 26.81 -11.72
C ASP A 395 2.34 25.88 -10.64
N PRO A 396 1.82 26.43 -9.52
CA PRO A 396 1.21 25.64 -8.46
C PRO A 396 -0.04 24.85 -8.89
N ALA A 397 -0.66 25.20 -10.02
CA ALA A 397 -1.79 24.44 -10.57
C ALA A 397 -1.32 23.15 -11.27
N THR A 398 -0.04 23.04 -11.62
CA THR A 398 0.53 21.83 -12.20
C THR A 398 0.79 20.80 -11.10
N ARG A 399 0.36 19.55 -11.35
CA ARG A 399 0.54 18.45 -10.40
C ARG A 399 2.03 18.22 -10.12
N TYR A 400 2.40 18.21 -8.85
CA TYR A 400 3.69 17.69 -8.41
C TYR A 400 3.64 16.17 -8.29
N THR A 401 4.55 15.47 -8.98
CA THR A 401 4.60 14.00 -9.03
C THR A 401 5.72 13.40 -8.16
N ALA A 402 6.51 14.25 -7.51
CA ALA A 402 7.72 13.86 -6.77
C ALA A 402 8.69 13.05 -7.63
N GLY A 403 8.85 11.76 -7.34
CA GLY A 403 9.77 10.87 -8.06
C GLY A 403 9.12 10.13 -9.22
N TYR A 404 7.80 10.18 -9.37
CA TYR A 404 7.10 9.55 -10.49
C TYR A 404 7.27 10.34 -11.78
N THR A 405 7.99 9.75 -12.73
CA THR A 405 8.39 10.39 -13.99
C THR A 405 8.26 9.41 -15.14
N GLN A 406 7.86 9.92 -16.30
CA GLN A 406 7.79 9.15 -17.54
C GLN A 406 9.18 9.06 -18.16
N ASP A 407 9.46 7.94 -18.81
CA ASP A 407 10.71 7.76 -19.52
C ASP A 407 10.79 8.67 -20.76
N PRO A 408 12.01 9.00 -21.22
CA PRO A 408 12.16 9.90 -22.35
C PRO A 408 11.53 9.29 -23.61
N LYS A 409 10.79 10.12 -24.34
CA LYS A 409 10.28 9.77 -25.67
C LYS A 409 10.76 10.76 -26.71
N THR A 410 10.83 10.31 -27.95
CA THR A 410 11.16 11.15 -29.11
C THR A 410 9.91 11.58 -29.89
N ALA A 411 8.85 10.78 -29.86
CA ALA A 411 7.56 11.09 -30.49
C ALA A 411 6.39 10.28 -29.90
N GLY A 412 5.18 10.55 -30.39
CA GLY A 412 3.99 9.75 -30.14
C GLY A 412 3.32 9.96 -28.78
N GLY A 413 2.37 9.07 -28.47
CA GLY A 413 1.55 9.05 -27.28
C GLY A 413 0.11 9.51 -27.50
N PHE A 414 -0.43 10.15 -26.47
CA PHE A 414 -1.81 10.61 -26.43
C PHE A 414 -1.89 11.99 -25.77
N SER A 415 -3.01 12.67 -26.00
CA SER A 415 -3.31 13.94 -25.37
C SER A 415 -4.75 14.00 -24.85
N THR A 416 -4.94 14.82 -23.82
CA THR A 416 -6.26 15.10 -23.27
C THR A 416 -6.99 16.14 -24.12
N ASN A 417 -8.29 15.95 -24.34
CA ASN A 417 -9.09 16.73 -25.28
C ASN A 417 -9.74 17.98 -24.65
N TRP A 418 -8.98 18.77 -23.89
CA TRP A 418 -9.41 20.10 -23.44
C TRP A 418 -8.23 21.04 -23.23
N GLU A 419 -8.41 22.34 -23.44
CA GLU A 419 -7.35 23.34 -23.26
C GLU A 419 -6.87 23.39 -21.80
N LYS A 420 -7.80 23.69 -20.89
CA LYS A 420 -7.61 23.76 -19.45
C LYS A 420 -8.80 23.09 -18.75
N PHE A 421 -8.54 22.44 -17.62
CA PHE A 421 -9.61 21.87 -16.81
C PHE A 421 -10.28 22.96 -15.98
N GLU A 422 -11.60 23.03 -16.07
CA GLU A 422 -12.47 23.85 -15.24
C GLU A 422 -13.73 23.02 -14.93
N GLU A 423 -14.20 23.04 -13.68
CA GLU A 423 -15.27 22.13 -13.24
C GLU A 423 -16.62 22.42 -13.91
N ALA A 424 -16.91 23.69 -14.20
CA ALA A 424 -18.18 24.10 -14.78
C ALA A 424 -18.29 23.75 -16.27
N ALA A 425 -17.26 24.10 -17.05
CA ALA A 425 -17.19 23.84 -18.47
C ALA A 425 -15.74 23.89 -18.96
N VAL A 426 -15.40 23.08 -19.95
CA VAL A 426 -14.12 23.05 -20.63
C VAL A 426 -14.30 23.39 -22.11
N ARG A 427 -13.21 23.86 -22.74
CA ARG A 427 -13.12 24.01 -24.18
C ARG A 427 -12.39 22.81 -24.79
N PRO A 428 -13.06 21.96 -25.59
CA PRO A 428 -12.38 20.88 -26.30
C PRO A 428 -11.32 21.45 -27.25
N ARG A 429 -10.18 20.75 -27.36
CA ARG A 429 -9.16 21.10 -28.37
C ARG A 429 -9.58 20.60 -29.75
N TRP A 430 -10.24 19.44 -29.76
CA TRP A 430 -10.57 18.70 -30.97
C TRP A 430 -12.03 18.26 -30.95
N LEU A 431 -12.66 18.34 -32.12
CA LEU A 431 -13.98 17.77 -32.36
C LEU A 431 -13.90 16.78 -33.53
N PRO A 432 -14.66 15.67 -33.49
CA PRO A 432 -14.90 14.85 -34.66
C PRO A 432 -15.43 15.69 -35.82
N ARG A 433 -15.17 15.28 -37.05
CA ARG A 433 -15.64 16.02 -38.24
C ARG A 433 -17.17 16.06 -38.36
N SER A 434 -17.87 15.15 -37.68
CA SER A 434 -19.32 15.15 -37.58
C SER A 434 -19.78 14.39 -36.32
N PRO A 435 -21.00 14.65 -35.82
CA PRO A 435 -21.57 13.93 -34.67
C PRO A 435 -21.75 12.42 -34.90
N GLU A 436 -21.98 12.00 -36.15
CA GLU A 436 -22.22 10.59 -36.51
C GLU A 436 -21.01 9.70 -36.21
N LEU A 437 -19.78 10.24 -36.29
CA LEU A 437 -18.56 9.53 -35.91
C LEU A 437 -18.57 9.08 -34.44
N LEU A 438 -19.20 9.86 -33.55
CA LEU A 438 -19.33 9.48 -32.14
C LEU A 438 -20.31 8.32 -31.99
N GLN A 439 -21.42 8.36 -32.72
CA GLN A 439 -22.42 7.30 -32.71
C GLN A 439 -21.86 5.98 -33.24
N GLU A 440 -21.04 6.03 -34.30
CA GLU A 440 -20.38 4.86 -34.87
C GLU A 440 -19.36 4.24 -33.90
N ARG A 441 -18.56 5.06 -33.21
CA ARG A 441 -17.48 4.58 -32.35
C ARG A 441 -17.92 4.18 -30.94
N LEU A 442 -18.85 4.94 -30.35
CA LEU A 442 -19.31 4.68 -28.98
C LEU A 442 -20.51 3.73 -28.95
N GLY A 443 -21.33 3.70 -30.00
CA GLY A 443 -22.60 2.99 -29.97
C GLY A 443 -23.58 3.62 -28.98
N ALA A 444 -24.33 2.80 -28.24
CA ALA A 444 -25.21 3.28 -27.19
C ALA A 444 -24.37 3.69 -25.96
N VAL A 445 -24.51 4.95 -25.54
CA VAL A 445 -23.78 5.49 -24.39
C VAL A 445 -24.59 5.29 -23.11
N ASP A 446 -23.97 4.64 -22.12
CA ASP A 446 -24.45 4.55 -20.75
C ASP A 446 -23.40 5.16 -19.80
N LEU A 447 -23.78 6.25 -19.13
CA LEU A 447 -22.91 6.96 -18.18
C LEU A 447 -23.06 6.45 -16.74
N ASP A 448 -23.70 5.30 -16.51
CA ASP A 448 -23.58 4.59 -15.24
C ASP A 448 -22.15 4.01 -15.12
N PRO A 449 -21.34 4.41 -14.12
CA PRO A 449 -19.98 3.90 -13.96
C PRO A 449 -19.93 2.40 -13.61
N ALA A 450 -21.03 1.80 -13.16
CA ALA A 450 -21.11 0.37 -12.86
C ALA A 450 -21.46 -0.51 -14.08
N VAL A 451 -21.65 0.10 -15.26
CA VAL A 451 -21.96 -0.60 -16.52
C VAL A 451 -20.72 -0.63 -17.40
N GLY A 452 -20.31 -1.83 -17.83
CA GLY A 452 -19.17 -2.03 -18.72
C GLY A 452 -19.36 -1.42 -20.10
N ASP A 453 -18.25 -0.99 -20.70
CA ASP A 453 -18.23 -0.26 -21.96
C ASP A 453 -18.06 -1.18 -23.17
N ALA A 454 -18.93 -1.02 -24.18
CA ALA A 454 -18.81 -1.76 -25.45
C ALA A 454 -18.06 -0.96 -26.55
N GLY A 455 -18.19 0.37 -26.54
CA GLY A 455 -17.61 1.25 -27.56
C GLY A 455 -16.11 1.54 -27.38
N LEU A 456 -15.57 2.33 -28.31
CA LEU A 456 -14.20 2.84 -28.29
C LEU A 456 -14.15 4.22 -27.65
N TRP A 457 -13.74 4.27 -26.38
CA TRP A 457 -13.72 5.50 -25.57
C TRP A 457 -12.45 6.36 -25.76
N TRP A 458 -11.97 6.43 -27.01
CA TRP A 458 -10.83 7.23 -27.44
C TRP A 458 -11.02 7.62 -28.92
N LEU A 459 -10.39 8.72 -29.33
CA LEU A 459 -10.45 9.22 -30.70
C LEU A 459 -9.06 9.22 -31.35
N PRO A 460 -8.87 8.56 -32.50
CA PRO A 460 -7.64 8.71 -33.27
C PRO A 460 -7.50 10.14 -33.81
N ARG A 461 -6.27 10.68 -33.79
CA ARG A 461 -5.96 12.04 -34.26
C ARG A 461 -6.45 12.31 -35.69
N GLY A 462 -6.48 11.31 -36.56
CA GLY A 462 -6.95 11.43 -37.95
C GLY A 462 -8.46 11.68 -38.11
N LEU A 463 -9.27 11.34 -37.10
CA LEU A 463 -10.73 11.49 -37.13
C LEU A 463 -11.24 12.83 -36.57
N VAL A 464 -10.34 13.61 -35.97
CA VAL A 464 -10.67 14.89 -35.33
C VAL A 464 -9.99 16.06 -36.01
N VAL A 465 -10.64 17.22 -35.91
CA VAL A 465 -10.13 18.52 -36.37
C VAL A 465 -10.20 19.52 -35.22
N GLU A 466 -9.52 20.65 -35.35
CA GLU A 466 -9.53 21.69 -34.31
C GLU A 466 -10.97 22.15 -34.03
N ALA A 467 -11.30 22.33 -32.77
CA ALA A 467 -12.63 22.75 -32.37
C ALA A 467 -12.89 24.21 -32.80
N THR A 468 -13.90 24.41 -33.65
CA THR A 468 -14.42 25.75 -34.01
C THR A 468 -15.86 25.91 -33.54
N PRO A 469 -16.35 27.14 -33.30
CA PRO A 469 -17.74 27.37 -32.92
C PRO A 469 -18.76 26.80 -33.94
N GLU A 470 -18.43 26.84 -35.23
CA GLU A 470 -19.29 26.34 -36.30
C GLU A 470 -19.41 24.82 -36.26
N LEU A 471 -18.29 24.13 -36.06
CA LEU A 471 -18.28 22.67 -35.91
C LEU A 471 -18.94 22.25 -34.59
N ASP A 472 -18.64 22.97 -33.51
CA ASP A 472 -19.26 22.74 -32.21
C ASP A 472 -20.79 22.77 -32.31
N ALA A 473 -21.36 23.77 -32.99
CA ALA A 473 -22.80 23.95 -33.15
C ALA A 473 -23.52 22.75 -33.79
N LEU A 474 -22.80 21.86 -34.49
CA LEU A 474 -23.37 20.63 -35.06
C LEU A 474 -23.69 19.56 -34.00
N PHE A 475 -23.02 19.61 -32.84
CA PHE A 475 -23.24 18.65 -31.77
C PHE A 475 -24.43 19.07 -30.90
N PRO A 476 -25.47 18.23 -30.73
CA PRO A 476 -26.59 18.55 -29.86
C PRO A 476 -26.22 18.48 -28.36
N VAL A 477 -26.96 19.20 -27.53
CA VAL A 477 -26.88 19.05 -26.06
C VAL A 477 -27.15 17.59 -25.67
N GLY A 478 -26.36 17.08 -24.74
CA GLY A 478 -26.37 15.67 -24.33
C GLY A 478 -25.37 14.80 -25.07
N THR A 479 -24.74 15.28 -26.15
CA THR A 479 -23.70 14.53 -26.86
C THR A 479 -22.55 14.18 -25.92
N VAL A 480 -22.08 12.93 -25.98
CA VAL A 480 -20.94 12.44 -25.22
C VAL A 480 -19.77 12.15 -26.16
N MET A 481 -18.57 12.51 -25.74
CA MET A 481 -17.34 12.35 -26.51
C MET A 481 -16.20 11.86 -25.61
N PRO A 482 -15.28 11.00 -26.11
CA PRO A 482 -14.06 10.67 -25.41
C PRO A 482 -13.18 11.88 -25.10
N SER A 483 -12.48 11.83 -23.96
CA SER A 483 -11.51 12.86 -23.60
C SER A 483 -10.08 12.59 -24.05
N VAL A 484 -9.82 11.43 -24.66
CA VAL A 484 -8.46 11.01 -25.03
C VAL A 484 -8.33 11.02 -26.55
N ILE A 485 -7.31 11.73 -27.03
CA ILE A 485 -6.87 11.70 -28.42
C ILE A 485 -5.61 10.84 -28.52
N ILE A 486 -5.67 9.81 -29.36
CA ILE A 486 -4.55 8.93 -29.67
C ILE A 486 -3.80 9.47 -30.88
N GLU A 487 -2.50 9.74 -30.72
CA GLU A 487 -1.68 10.33 -31.78
C GLU A 487 -0.93 9.24 -32.57
N ALA A 488 -0.04 8.51 -31.91
CA ALA A 488 0.73 7.38 -32.43
C ALA A 488 1.35 6.61 -31.25
N PRO A 489 1.84 5.37 -31.44
CA PRO A 489 2.67 4.71 -30.43
C PRO A 489 3.87 5.57 -30.00
N PHE A 490 4.32 5.42 -28.75
CA PHE A 490 5.52 6.07 -28.26
C PHE A 490 6.75 5.59 -29.02
N GLU A 491 7.67 6.52 -29.31
CA GLU A 491 8.99 6.24 -29.87
C GLU A 491 10.09 6.58 -28.86
N GLY A 492 11.19 5.82 -28.88
CA GLY A 492 12.27 5.90 -27.90
C GLY A 492 12.02 5.03 -26.68
N ASP A 493 12.78 5.28 -25.62
CA ASP A 493 12.81 4.50 -24.37
C ASP A 493 11.41 4.17 -23.83
N ARG A 494 10.56 5.20 -23.72
CA ARG A 494 9.17 5.06 -23.26
C ARG A 494 8.30 4.08 -24.06
N GLY A 495 8.69 3.76 -25.28
CA GLY A 495 7.99 2.85 -26.18
C GLY A 495 8.51 1.42 -26.20
N ASP A 496 9.51 1.07 -25.38
CA ASP A 496 10.20 -0.22 -25.42
C ASP A 496 9.36 -1.40 -24.88
N VAL A 497 8.22 -1.10 -24.23
CA VAL A 497 7.33 -2.10 -23.64
C VAL A 497 6.04 -2.24 -24.46
N ALA A 498 5.97 -3.30 -25.25
CA ALA A 498 4.76 -3.67 -26.00
C ALA A 498 3.75 -4.33 -25.07
N ALA A 499 2.47 -3.99 -25.22
CA ALA A 499 1.42 -4.59 -24.42
C ALA A 499 0.07 -4.62 -25.13
N VAL A 500 -0.58 -5.78 -25.12
CA VAL A 500 -1.92 -5.99 -25.68
C VAL A 500 -2.83 -6.55 -24.60
N ALA A 501 -4.06 -6.05 -24.53
CA ALA A 501 -5.02 -6.53 -23.56
C ALA A 501 -6.40 -6.78 -24.18
N GLU A 502 -7.03 -7.88 -23.75
CA GLU A 502 -8.42 -8.22 -24.08
C GLU A 502 -9.21 -8.33 -22.78
N TRP A 503 -10.37 -7.66 -22.74
CA TRP A 503 -11.38 -7.94 -21.72
C TRP A 503 -12.41 -8.89 -22.30
N HIS A 504 -12.62 -10.03 -21.65
CA HIS A 504 -13.59 -11.03 -22.08
C HIS A 504 -14.12 -11.82 -20.89
N ASP A 505 -15.45 -11.99 -20.82
CA ASP A 505 -16.15 -12.74 -19.77
C ASP A 505 -15.78 -12.33 -18.33
N GLY A 506 -15.62 -11.03 -18.09
CA GLY A 506 -15.29 -10.50 -16.76
C GLY A 506 -13.82 -10.66 -16.37
N TRP A 507 -12.93 -10.84 -17.35
CA TRP A 507 -11.49 -10.93 -17.14
C TRP A 507 -10.75 -9.99 -18.06
N TRP A 508 -9.79 -9.27 -17.50
CA TRP A 508 -8.70 -8.69 -18.28
C TRP A 508 -7.58 -9.72 -18.43
N ARG A 509 -7.05 -9.82 -19.65
CA ARG A 509 -5.80 -10.51 -19.97
C ARG A 509 -4.88 -9.51 -20.62
N LEU A 510 -3.76 -9.25 -19.99
CA LEU A 510 -2.75 -8.30 -20.44
C LEU A 510 -1.45 -9.06 -20.71
N GLU A 511 -1.05 -9.11 -21.98
CA GLU A 511 0.22 -9.64 -22.42
C GLU A 511 1.22 -8.50 -22.61
N VAL A 512 2.43 -8.67 -22.09
CA VAL A 512 3.50 -7.68 -22.13
C VAL A 512 4.75 -8.33 -22.70
N LYS A 513 5.46 -7.60 -23.56
CA LYS A 513 6.76 -7.99 -24.10
C LYS A 513 7.76 -6.86 -23.93
N ARG A 514 8.95 -7.20 -23.41
CA ARG A 514 10.08 -6.29 -23.30
C ARG A 514 11.39 -7.07 -23.42
N ARG A 515 12.46 -6.43 -23.89
CA ARG A 515 13.81 -7.01 -23.79
C ARG A 515 14.14 -7.32 -22.33
N LEU A 516 14.89 -8.40 -22.12
CA LEU A 516 15.42 -8.73 -20.78
C LEU A 516 16.30 -7.59 -20.26
N ASP A 517 17.11 -7.00 -21.13
CA ASP A 517 17.93 -5.82 -20.85
C ASP A 517 17.75 -4.80 -21.99
N THR A 518 17.22 -3.63 -21.67
CA THR A 518 17.03 -2.50 -22.59
C THR A 518 18.28 -1.62 -22.68
N ALA A 519 19.21 -1.77 -21.73
CA ALA A 519 20.34 -0.88 -21.50
C ALA A 519 19.96 0.60 -21.24
N SER A 520 18.69 0.87 -20.90
CA SER A 520 18.24 2.20 -20.48
C SER A 520 18.66 2.50 -19.04
N ASP A 521 18.99 3.75 -18.76
CA ASP A 521 19.31 4.26 -17.42
C ASP A 521 18.07 4.35 -16.52
N TYR A 522 16.87 4.29 -17.11
CA TYR A 522 15.58 4.40 -16.44
C TYR A 522 14.94 3.06 -16.12
N ASP A 523 15.65 1.98 -16.46
CA ASP A 523 15.11 0.64 -16.56
C ASP A 523 15.79 -0.37 -15.64
N VAL A 524 15.01 -1.36 -15.21
CA VAL A 524 15.54 -2.51 -14.47
C VAL A 524 15.60 -3.72 -15.40
N ALA A 525 16.79 -4.31 -15.55
CA ALA A 525 16.94 -5.56 -16.26
C ALA A 525 16.11 -6.68 -15.60
N ILE A 526 15.43 -7.47 -16.43
CA ILE A 526 14.65 -8.64 -16.03
C ILE A 526 15.58 -9.84 -16.03
N GLY A 527 15.90 -10.35 -14.85
CA GLY A 527 16.76 -11.51 -14.69
C GLY A 527 16.58 -12.19 -13.34
N ASP A 528 17.44 -13.17 -13.07
CA ASP A 528 17.44 -13.88 -11.79
C ASP A 528 17.62 -12.91 -10.61
N GLY A 529 16.65 -12.94 -9.69
CA GLY A 529 16.65 -12.09 -8.52
C GLY A 529 16.04 -10.70 -8.73
N THR A 530 15.58 -10.35 -9.94
CA THR A 530 14.73 -9.17 -10.15
C THR A 530 13.40 -9.35 -9.41
N TYR A 531 12.91 -8.30 -8.77
CA TYR A 531 11.66 -8.32 -8.00
C TYR A 531 10.54 -7.62 -8.77
N LEU A 532 9.32 -8.16 -8.67
CA LEU A 532 8.14 -7.69 -9.38
C LEU A 532 6.97 -7.46 -8.43
N TRP A 533 6.32 -6.31 -8.55
CA TRP A 533 5.02 -6.02 -7.94
C TRP A 533 3.98 -5.68 -9.01
N VAL A 534 2.72 -5.90 -8.68
CA VAL A 534 1.57 -5.56 -9.52
C VAL A 534 0.53 -4.77 -8.75
N ALA A 535 -0.23 -3.95 -9.47
CA ALA A 535 -1.35 -3.18 -8.94
C ALA A 535 -2.50 -3.11 -9.96
N VAL A 536 -3.72 -3.37 -9.47
CA VAL A 536 -4.95 -3.29 -10.28
C VAL A 536 -5.71 -2.02 -9.93
N PHE A 537 -6.18 -1.30 -10.95
CA PHE A 537 -7.09 -0.18 -10.84
C PHE A 537 -8.40 -0.53 -11.54
N ASP A 538 -9.45 -0.73 -10.76
CA ASP A 538 -10.82 -0.83 -11.25
C ASP A 538 -11.35 0.61 -11.33
N HIS A 539 -11.45 1.16 -12.55
CA HIS A 539 -11.87 2.53 -12.87
C HIS A 539 -11.48 3.65 -11.89
N THR A 540 -10.24 3.60 -11.38
CA THR A 540 -9.74 4.53 -10.36
C THR A 540 -8.52 5.33 -10.83
N GLN A 541 -8.48 6.61 -10.47
CA GLN A 541 -7.37 7.50 -10.82
C GLN A 541 -6.12 7.16 -10.02
N THR A 542 -6.25 6.99 -8.70
CA THR A 542 -5.10 6.72 -7.80
C THR A 542 -5.31 5.55 -6.84
N ARG A 543 -6.53 5.09 -6.59
CA ARG A 543 -6.85 4.10 -5.53
C ARG A 543 -6.72 2.65 -6.00
N HIS A 544 -5.54 2.29 -6.50
CA HIS A 544 -5.23 0.92 -6.87
C HIS A 544 -5.11 0.00 -5.67
N SER A 545 -5.27 -1.28 -5.94
CA SER A 545 -4.83 -2.34 -5.04
C SER A 545 -3.30 -2.50 -5.07
N PHE A 546 -2.73 -3.09 -4.02
CA PHE A 546 -1.30 -3.39 -3.96
C PHE A 546 -1.03 -4.59 -3.05
N HIS A 547 0.20 -5.11 -3.12
CA HIS A 547 0.72 -6.11 -2.18
C HIS A 547 2.11 -5.66 -1.69
N LEU A 548 2.48 -6.05 -0.48
CA LEU A 548 3.72 -5.55 0.14
C LEU A 548 4.96 -6.34 -0.29
N ARG A 549 4.81 -7.66 -0.47
CA ARG A 549 5.91 -8.58 -0.74
C ARG A 549 6.00 -8.87 -2.24
N PRO A 550 7.17 -8.74 -2.88
CA PRO A 550 7.32 -8.97 -4.32
C PRO A 550 7.23 -10.45 -4.69
N LEU A 551 7.02 -10.67 -5.99
CA LEU A 551 7.48 -11.88 -6.67
C LEU A 551 8.97 -11.76 -6.99
N GLN A 552 9.72 -12.84 -6.88
CA GLN A 552 11.12 -12.90 -7.29
C GLN A 552 11.26 -13.67 -8.61
N ILE A 553 11.73 -13.00 -9.65
CA ILE A 553 11.93 -13.57 -10.98
C ILE A 553 13.06 -14.61 -10.94
N GLN A 554 12.80 -15.75 -11.60
CA GLN A 554 13.78 -16.81 -11.85
C GLN A 554 13.68 -17.19 -13.33
N LEU A 555 14.77 -17.07 -14.07
CA LEU A 555 14.87 -17.54 -15.46
C LEU A 555 15.14 -19.06 -15.43
N ARG A 556 14.36 -19.86 -16.17
CA ARG A 556 14.41 -21.33 -16.12
C ARG A 556 14.91 -21.98 -17.40
#